data_AF-A0A8C1RUK8-F1
#
_entry.id   AF-A0A8C1RUK8-F1
#
_cell.length_a   1.000
_cell.length_b   1.000
_cell.length_c   1.000
_cell.angle_alpha   90.00
_cell.angle_beta   90.00
_cell.angle_gamma   90.00
#
_symmetry.space_group_name_H-M   'P 1'
#
loop_
_entity.id
_entity.type
_entity.pdbx_description
1 polymer ?
#
loop_
_entity_poly.entity_id
_entity_poly.type
_entity_poly.pdbx_seq_one_letter_code
_entity_poly.pdbx_strand_id
1 'polypeptide(L)'
;MRTVVMALTIALVVPELAGTQTYVYKYEALLFSGLHQEGLARAGIKINSKVSISAVIENTFLLKLLNPQLFEYSGIWPADAFVATKLTSEVAAQLQIPIKFEYTNGLHHEADSNWCYDY
;
A
#
# COMPACT_ATOMS: atom_id res chain seq x y z
N MET A 1 9.63 22.54 8.08
CA MET A 1 9.33 21.14 7.70
C MET A 1 8.18 21.15 6.71
N ARG A 2 8.42 20.84 5.43
CA ARG A 2 7.37 20.74 4.41
C ARG A 2 6.94 19.28 4.34
N THR A 3 5.78 18.97 4.90
CA THR A 3 5.19 17.64 4.84
C THR A 3 4.69 17.40 3.41
N VAL A 4 5.29 16.46 2.69
CA VAL A 4 4.75 15.98 1.43
C VAL A 4 3.69 14.94 1.78
N VAL A 5 2.42 15.30 1.63
CA VAL A 5 1.30 14.37 1.78
C VAL A 5 1.13 13.65 0.43
N MET A 6 1.66 12.43 0.32
CA MET A 6 1.30 11.54 -0.79
C MET A 6 -0.02 10.85 -0.44
N ALA A 7 -1.10 11.28 -1.09
CA ALA A 7 -2.37 10.56 -1.05
C ALA A 7 -2.24 9.30 -1.94
N LEU A 8 -2.12 8.13 -1.32
CA LEU A 8 -2.16 6.85 -2.02
C LEU A 8 -3.63 6.47 -2.29
N THR A 9 -4.11 6.75 -3.50
CA THR A 9 -5.43 6.28 -3.96
C THR A 9 -5.33 4.81 -4.33
N ILE A 10 -5.74 3.93 -3.40
CA ILE A 10 -5.84 2.50 -3.66
C ILE A 10 -7.19 2.25 -4.35
N ALA A 11 -7.19 2.06 -5.68
CA ALA A 11 -8.36 1.60 -6.41
C ALA A 11 -8.57 0.09 -6.12
N LEU A 12 -9.13 -0.22 -4.96
CA LEU A 12 -9.37 -1.58 -4.54
C LEU A 12 -10.71 -2.05 -5.13
N VAL A 13 -10.65 -2.78 -6.25
CA VAL A 13 -11.80 -3.53 -6.78
C VAL A 13 -12.01 -4.76 -5.88
N VAL A 14 -12.48 -4.54 -4.65
CA VAL A 14 -12.89 -5.65 -3.77
C VAL A 14 -14.31 -6.05 -4.15
N PRO A 15 -14.56 -7.33 -4.45
CA PRO A 15 -15.92 -7.84 -4.46
C PRO A 15 -16.46 -7.74 -3.02
N GLU A 16 -17.47 -6.86 -2.82
CA GLU A 16 -18.26 -6.64 -1.60
C GLU A 16 -17.59 -7.06 -0.28
N LEU A 17 -16.97 -6.09 0.41
CA LEU A 17 -16.57 -6.29 1.80
C LEU A 17 -17.84 -6.35 2.68
N ALA A 18 -18.21 -7.55 3.12
CA ALA A 18 -19.42 -7.76 3.91
C ALA A 18 -19.16 -8.51 5.22
N GLY A 19 -20.01 -8.23 6.21
CA GLY A 19 -20.10 -8.95 7.48
C GLY A 19 -18.86 -8.79 8.37
N THR A 20 -18.62 -9.79 9.22
CA THR A 20 -17.49 -9.85 10.17
C THR A 20 -16.27 -10.59 9.62
N GLN A 21 -16.22 -10.79 8.30
CA GLN A 21 -15.22 -11.62 7.66
C GLN A 21 -13.87 -10.89 7.54
N THR A 22 -12.79 -11.65 7.66
CA THR A 22 -11.44 -11.19 7.31
C THR A 22 -11.06 -11.72 5.93
N TYR A 23 -10.66 -10.81 5.05
CA TYR A 23 -10.20 -11.11 3.69
C TYR A 23 -8.69 -10.95 3.62
N VAL A 24 -8.01 -11.89 2.94
CA VAL A 24 -6.55 -11.84 2.78
C VAL A 24 -6.20 -11.96 1.31
N TYR A 25 -5.56 -10.91 0.78
CA TYR A 25 -5.16 -10.82 -0.62
C TYR A 25 -3.64 -10.83 -0.74
N LYS A 26 -3.13 -11.35 -1.85
CA LYS A 26 -1.75 -11.06 -2.27
C LYS A 26 -1.73 -9.67 -2.89
N TYR A 27 -0.75 -8.87 -2.51
CA TYR A 27 -0.61 -7.50 -2.98
C TYR A 27 0.81 -7.26 -3.50
N GLU A 28 0.88 -6.65 -4.69
CA GLU A 28 2.11 -6.16 -5.30
C GLU A 28 1.89 -4.71 -5.71
N ALA A 29 2.82 -3.83 -5.31
CA ALA A 29 2.83 -2.43 -5.73
C ALA A 29 4.19 -2.06 -6.29
N LEU A 30 4.17 -1.24 -7.35
CA LEU A 30 5.36 -0.68 -7.99
C LEU A 30 5.27 0.84 -7.93
N LEU A 31 6.28 1.49 -7.36
CA LEU A 31 6.44 2.93 -7.36
C LEU A 31 7.73 3.27 -8.12
N PHE A 32 7.63 4.02 -9.21
CA PHE A 32 8.78 4.51 -9.96
C PHE A 32 8.94 6.02 -9.85
N SER A 33 10.19 6.47 -9.87
CA SER A 33 10.58 7.85 -10.11
C SER A 33 11.42 7.92 -11.39
N GLY A 34 11.33 9.06 -12.08
CA GLY A 34 11.97 9.29 -13.38
C GLY A 34 10.98 9.42 -14.53
N LEU A 35 11.49 9.52 -15.75
CA LEU A 35 10.67 9.68 -16.95
C LEU A 35 9.99 8.36 -17.33
N HIS A 36 8.69 8.42 -17.59
CA HIS A 36 7.88 7.29 -18.08
C HIS A 36 8.13 7.00 -19.57
N GLN A 37 9.37 6.70 -19.92
CA GLN A 37 9.77 6.25 -21.26
C GLN A 37 10.58 4.95 -21.15
N GLU A 38 10.38 4.02 -22.08
CA GLU A 38 11.17 2.78 -22.16
C GLU A 38 12.63 3.08 -22.53
N GLY A 39 13.55 2.25 -22.02
CA GLY A 39 14.98 2.39 -22.32
C GLY A 39 15.69 3.50 -21.52
N LEU A 40 14.99 4.22 -20.65
CA LEU A 40 15.59 5.19 -19.73
C LEU A 40 15.83 4.59 -18.35
N ALA A 41 16.85 5.11 -17.67
CA ALA A 41 17.12 4.79 -16.28
C ALA A 41 16.00 5.29 -15.37
N ARG A 42 15.56 4.44 -14.44
CA ARG A 42 14.57 4.74 -13.41
C ARG A 42 15.07 4.27 -12.06
N ALA A 43 14.56 4.92 -11.02
CA ALA A 43 14.62 4.40 -9.66
C ALA A 43 13.21 3.98 -9.24
N GLY A 44 13.09 2.99 -8.37
CA GLY A 44 11.78 2.56 -7.90
C GLY A 44 11.82 1.66 -6.69
N ILE A 45 10.65 1.46 -6.12
CA ILE A 45 10.39 0.55 -5.00
C ILE A 45 9.27 -0.40 -5.42
N LYS A 46 9.49 -1.69 -5.19
CA LYS A 46 8.46 -2.72 -5.24
C LYS A 46 8.13 -3.18 -3.84
N ILE A 47 6.84 -3.33 -3.56
CA ILE A 47 6.33 -3.87 -2.30
C ILE A 47 5.57 -5.15 -2.60
N ASN A 48 5.99 -6.25 -1.99
CA ASN A 48 5.24 -7.51 -1.97
C ASN A 48 4.72 -7.75 -0.56
N SER A 49 3.44 -8.04 -0.42
CA SER A 49 2.85 -8.32 0.88
C SER A 49 1.56 -9.14 0.74
N LYS A 50 1.04 -9.62 1.87
CA LYS A 50 -0.38 -9.94 1.96
C LYS A 50 -1.11 -8.77 2.61
N VAL A 51 -2.27 -8.42 2.10
CA VAL A 51 -3.15 -7.42 2.72
C VAL A 51 -4.26 -8.17 3.44
N SER A 52 -4.42 -7.93 4.74
CA SER A 52 -5.58 -8.36 5.52
C SER A 52 -6.57 -7.21 5.63
N ILE A 53 -7.83 -7.49 5.34
CA ILE A 53 -8.94 -6.54 5.52
C ILE A 53 -9.96 -7.19 6.44
N SER A 54 -10.20 -6.60 7.60
CA SER A 54 -11.14 -7.12 8.61
C SER A 54 -12.16 -6.05 8.99
N ALA A 55 -13.43 -6.44 9.07
CA ALA A 55 -14.48 -5.55 9.58
C ALA A 55 -14.30 -5.27 11.07
N VAL A 56 -14.61 -4.04 11.48
CA VAL A 56 -14.57 -3.60 12.89
C VAL A 56 -15.99 -3.35 13.39
N ILE A 57 -16.69 -2.45 12.71
CA ILE A 57 -18.11 -2.10 12.90
C ILE A 57 -18.73 -1.90 11.51
N GLU A 58 -20.04 -1.65 11.44
CA GLU A 58 -20.75 -1.45 10.18
C GLU A 58 -19.98 -0.51 9.25
N ASN A 59 -19.69 -1.02 8.05
CA ASN A 59 -19.00 -0.35 6.95
C ASN A 59 -17.59 0.18 7.27
N THR A 60 -17.03 -0.15 8.44
CA THR A 60 -15.69 0.25 8.87
C THR A 60 -14.75 -0.94 8.90
N PHE A 61 -13.61 -0.81 8.26
CA PHE A 61 -12.64 -1.88 8.08
C PHE A 61 -11.24 -1.45 8.52
N LEU A 62 -10.42 -2.43 8.89
CA LEU A 62 -8.98 -2.28 9.08
C LEU A 62 -8.24 -2.99 7.96
N LEU A 63 -7.34 -2.27 7.31
CA LEU A 63 -6.36 -2.79 6.36
C LEU A 63 -5.01 -2.95 7.07
N LYS A 64 -4.39 -4.11 6.93
CA LYS A 64 -3.04 -4.35 7.46
C LYS A 64 -2.17 -5.08 6.46
N LEU A 65 -0.94 -4.60 6.24
CA LEU A 65 0.08 -5.35 5.53
C LEU A 65 0.66 -6.45 6.43
N LEU A 66 0.77 -7.65 5.89
CA LEU A 66 1.34 -8.81 6.56
C LEU A 66 2.67 -9.17 5.88
N ASN A 67 3.74 -9.21 6.67
CA ASN A 67 5.09 -9.55 6.23
C ASN A 67 5.51 -8.78 4.95
N PRO A 68 5.43 -7.44 4.93
CA PRO A 68 5.81 -6.66 3.76
C PRO A 68 7.30 -6.88 3.43
N GLN A 69 7.60 -6.99 2.14
CA GLN A 69 8.95 -7.11 1.59
C GLN A 69 9.17 -6.00 0.57
N LEU A 70 10.25 -5.24 0.75
CA LEU A 70 10.62 -4.15 -0.16
C LEU A 70 11.79 -4.57 -1.04
N PHE A 71 11.73 -4.12 -2.28
CA PHE A 71 12.79 -4.27 -3.26
C PHE A 71 13.05 -2.93 -3.93
N GLU A 72 14.31 -2.63 -4.17
CA GLU A 72 14.73 -1.44 -4.89
C GLU A 72 15.00 -1.76 -6.35
N TYR A 73 14.74 -0.77 -7.19
CA TYR A 73 15.04 -0.79 -8.61
C TYR A 73 15.93 0.41 -8.92
N SER A 74 17.02 0.19 -9.64
CA SER A 74 17.88 1.25 -10.16
C SER A 74 18.48 0.75 -11.47
N GLY A 75 17.99 1.25 -12.60
CA GLY A 75 18.41 0.72 -13.90
C GLY A 75 17.49 1.09 -15.06
N ILE A 76 17.74 0.49 -16.22
CA ILE A 76 16.98 0.67 -17.45
C ILE A 76 15.69 -0.15 -17.38
N TRP A 77 14.54 0.51 -17.36
CA TRP A 77 13.24 -0.18 -17.32
C TRP A 77 12.82 -0.72 -18.70
N PRO A 78 12.30 -1.97 -18.81
CA PRO A 78 12.10 -3.00 -17.77
C PRO A 78 13.20 -4.08 -17.72
N ALA A 79 14.41 -3.78 -18.19
CA ALA A 79 15.47 -4.77 -18.40
C ALA A 79 16.16 -5.22 -17.10
N ASP A 80 16.39 -4.28 -16.18
CA ASP A 80 17.09 -4.57 -14.93
C ASP A 80 16.16 -5.22 -13.89
N ALA A 81 16.75 -5.78 -12.83
CA ALA A 81 16.04 -6.54 -11.82
C ALA A 81 15.81 -5.75 -10.53
N PHE A 82 14.74 -6.09 -9.82
CA PHE A 82 14.51 -5.65 -8.44
C PHE A 82 15.42 -6.41 -7.47
N VAL A 83 16.00 -5.70 -6.50
CA VAL A 83 16.91 -6.25 -5.49
C VAL A 83 16.34 -6.03 -4.10
N ALA A 84 16.40 -7.04 -3.23
CA ALA A 84 15.92 -6.93 -1.85
C ALA A 84 16.72 -5.86 -1.08
N THR A 85 16.01 -5.04 -0.31
CA THR A 85 16.63 -3.93 0.45
C THR A 85 16.54 -4.13 1.96
N LYS A 86 17.55 -3.62 2.68
CA LYS A 86 17.58 -3.53 4.15
C LYS A 86 16.50 -2.60 4.69
N LEU A 87 15.98 -1.70 3.86
CA LEU A 87 14.89 -0.79 4.23
C LEU A 87 13.66 -1.56 4.74
N THR A 88 13.43 -2.78 4.26
CA THR A 88 12.34 -3.65 4.73
C THR A 88 12.30 -3.74 6.25
N SER A 89 13.44 -3.99 6.92
CA SER A 89 13.49 -4.09 8.38
C SER A 89 13.37 -2.73 9.07
N GLU A 90 13.84 -1.66 8.43
CA GLU A 90 13.86 -0.31 8.99
C GLU A 90 12.47 0.32 9.00
N VAL A 91 11.63 0.01 8.00
CA VAL A 91 10.26 0.54 7.89
C VAL A 91 9.17 -0.48 8.21
N ALA A 92 9.54 -1.69 8.64
CA ALA A 92 8.61 -2.79 8.88
C ALA A 92 7.49 -2.41 9.86
N ALA A 93 7.85 -1.71 10.95
CA ALA A 93 6.89 -1.31 11.96
C ALA A 93 5.86 -0.32 11.40
N GLN A 94 6.30 0.65 10.61
CA GLN A 94 5.47 1.68 10.01
C GLN A 94 4.53 1.10 8.95
N LEU A 95 5.03 0.18 8.12
CA LEU A 95 4.20 -0.48 7.10
C LEU A 95 3.14 -1.41 7.69
N GLN A 96 3.32 -1.88 8.92
CA GLN A 96 2.37 -2.75 9.60
C GLN A 96 1.36 -2.01 10.48
N ILE A 97 1.43 -0.67 10.53
CA ILE A 97 0.41 0.15 11.18
C ILE A 97 -0.92 -0.07 10.42
N PRO A 98 -1.98 -0.55 11.10
CA PRO A 98 -3.27 -0.75 10.46
C PRO A 98 -3.87 0.58 10.00
N ILE A 99 -4.48 0.58 8.82
CA ILE A 99 -5.22 1.73 8.28
C ILE A 99 -6.71 1.45 8.45
N LYS A 100 -7.41 2.34 9.16
CA LYS A 100 -8.87 2.29 9.28
C LYS A 100 -9.52 3.05 8.12
N PHE A 101 -10.52 2.46 7.49
CA PHE A 101 -11.25 3.08 6.38
C PHE A 101 -12.72 2.66 6.35
N GLU A 102 -13.57 3.48 5.75
CA GLU A 102 -14.97 3.16 5.51
C GLU A 102 -15.19 2.65 4.08
N TYR A 103 -16.12 1.71 3.91
CA TYR A 103 -16.48 1.14 2.62
C TYR A 103 -17.99 0.89 2.55
N THR A 104 -18.64 1.52 1.57
CA THR A 104 -20.07 1.32 1.25
C THR A 104 -20.22 0.92 -0.21
N ASN A 105 -20.41 -0.38 -0.50
CA ASN A 105 -20.80 -0.92 -1.81
C ASN A 105 -20.30 -0.14 -3.06
N GLY A 106 -18.99 0.09 -3.16
CA GLY A 106 -18.35 0.72 -4.32
C GLY A 106 -18.22 2.26 -4.29
N LEU A 107 -18.73 2.96 -3.27
CA LEU A 107 -18.45 4.38 -3.03
C LEU A 107 -17.42 4.50 -1.90
N HIS A 108 -16.15 4.62 -2.27
CA HIS A 108 -15.08 4.93 -1.33
C HIS A 108 -15.22 6.40 -0.90
N HIS A 109 -15.51 6.65 0.37
CA HIS A 109 -15.35 7.98 0.95
C HIS A 109 -13.90 8.17 1.41
N GLU A 110 -13.36 9.36 1.14
CA GLU A 110 -11.97 9.72 1.36
C GLU A 110 -11.56 9.56 2.83
N ALA A 111 -10.40 8.93 3.07
CA ALA A 111 -9.85 8.83 4.42
C ALA A 111 -9.31 10.20 4.83
N ASP A 112 -10.03 10.90 5.69
CA ASP A 112 -9.57 12.17 6.26
C ASP A 112 -8.28 11.94 7.07
N SER A 113 -7.28 12.80 6.80
CA SER A 113 -6.01 12.93 7.50
C SER A 113 -6.09 12.97 9.03
N ASN A 114 -7.26 13.31 9.60
CA ASN A 114 -7.49 13.28 11.05
C ASN A 114 -7.48 11.88 11.67
N TRP A 115 -7.61 10.79 10.91
CA TRP A 115 -7.67 9.43 11.46
C TRP A 115 -6.31 8.74 11.62
N CYS A 116 -5.23 9.33 11.12
CA CYS A 116 -3.87 8.78 11.21
C CYS A 116 -3.15 9.11 12.53
N TYR A 117 -3.79 9.86 13.44
CA TYR A 117 -3.16 10.37 14.66
C TYR A 117 -3.64 9.74 15.97
N ASP A 118 -4.60 8.81 15.92
CA ASP A 118 -5.07 8.13 17.13
C ASP A 118 -4.31 6.81 17.36
N TYR A 119 -3.00 6.88 17.61
CA TYR A 119 -2.22 5.91 18.44
C TYR A 119 -0.88 6.51 18.87
#